data_AF-A0A371FWD3-F1
#
_entry.id   AF-A0A371FWD3-F1
#
_cell.length_a   1.000
_cell.length_b   1.000
_cell.length_c   1.000
_cell.angle_alpha   90.00
_cell.angle_beta   90.00
_cell.angle_gamma   90.00
#
_symmetry.space_group_name_H-M   'P 1'
#
loop_
_entity.id
_entity.type
_entity.pdbx_description
1 polymer ?
#
loop_
_entity_poly.entity_id
_entity_poly.type
_entity_poly.pdbx_seq_one_letter_code
_entity_poly.pdbx_strand_id
1 'polypeptide(L)'
;VMHANSVSDLYNVVGEDFWSATWCNSIAFEGGEHGFDFAIRTPCTPSRWEDYDAEMAMAWEALCNAYCGENYGSTDFDALENDDILLVRHYQNTYNFMPLSRGSAVVGFVVMLGLLLAANMEFTGSIPQGLQVDWEAILNLDPISFVDSVKSWLYPSLKVTTSWKDYHDVASTFATTGSVVAALSSSDD
;
A
#
# COMPACT_ATOMS: atom_id res chain seq x y z
N VAL A 1 13.87 31.35 20.77
CA VAL A 1 14.11 30.93 19.37
C VAL A 1 14.34 32.20 18.57
N MET A 2 15.59 32.53 18.26
CA MET A 2 15.95 33.83 17.69
C MET A 2 15.49 33.90 16.22
N HIS A 3 14.63 34.88 15.90
CA HIS A 3 14.35 35.42 14.56
C HIS A 3 14.19 34.47 13.35
N ALA A 4 13.79 33.21 13.56
CA ALA A 4 13.48 32.32 12.45
C ALA A 4 12.12 32.71 11.82
N ASN A 5 12.12 33.10 10.55
CA ASN A 5 10.92 33.49 9.81
C ASN A 5 10.46 32.40 8.82
N SER A 6 11.24 31.33 8.69
CA SER A 6 10.95 30.17 7.86
C SER A 6 11.34 28.87 8.56
N VAL A 7 10.81 27.74 8.07
CA VAL A 7 11.20 26.40 8.53
C VAL A 7 12.68 26.14 8.27
N SER A 8 13.24 26.71 7.19
CA SER A 8 14.68 26.63 6.88
C SER A 8 15.53 27.37 7.91
N ASP A 9 15.09 28.53 8.40
CA ASP A 9 15.80 29.25 9.47
C ASP A 9 15.82 28.43 10.76
N LEU A 10 14.71 27.76 11.09
CA LEU A 10 14.64 26.84 12.23
C LEU A 10 15.60 25.67 12.04
N TYR A 11 15.63 25.04 10.87
CA TYR A 11 16.55 23.95 10.57
C TYR A 11 18.02 24.38 10.73
N ASN A 12 18.38 25.56 10.21
CA ASN A 12 19.74 26.11 10.33
C ASN A 12 20.14 26.40 11.78
N VAL A 13 19.18 26.73 12.65
CA VAL A 13 19.42 26.94 14.09
C VAL A 13 19.54 25.62 14.84
N VAL A 14 18.71 24.63 14.52
CA VAL A 14 18.72 23.32 15.19
C VAL A 14 19.91 22.47 14.73
N GLY A 15 20.30 22.58 13.46
CA GLY A 15 21.42 21.84 12.87
C GLY A 15 21.10 20.40 12.48
N GLU A 16 19.86 19.96 12.69
CA GLU A 16 19.36 18.63 12.38
C GLU A 16 17.84 18.63 12.15
N ASP A 17 17.32 17.49 11.73
CA ASP A 17 15.90 17.21 11.59
C ASP A 17 15.17 17.38 12.93
N PHE A 18 14.11 18.21 12.96
CA PHE A 18 13.35 18.48 14.18
C PHE A 18 11.84 18.25 13.98
N TRP A 19 11.09 18.10 15.07
CA TRP A 19 9.62 18.02 15.06
C TRP A 19 9.02 18.87 16.20
N SER A 20 7.79 19.33 16.00
CA SER A 20 7.03 20.07 17.01
C SER A 20 5.95 19.16 17.58
N ALA A 21 6.10 18.76 18.84
CA ALA A 21 5.06 18.08 19.60
C ALA A 21 4.29 19.11 20.43
N THR A 22 2.97 19.20 20.23
CA THR A 22 2.12 20.08 21.04
C THR A 22 1.22 19.23 21.93
N TRP A 23 1.27 19.45 23.23
CA TRP A 23 0.40 18.74 24.17
C TRP A 23 -1.03 19.24 24.03
N CYS A 24 -1.96 18.33 23.77
CA CYS A 24 -3.39 18.62 23.84
C CYS A 24 -3.86 18.40 25.29
N ASN A 25 -3.83 19.46 26.09
CA ASN A 25 -4.36 19.42 27.45
C ASN A 25 -5.90 19.53 27.39
N SER A 26 -6.59 18.39 27.43
CA SER A 26 -8.04 18.34 27.56
C SER A 26 -8.45 18.55 29.03
N ILE A 27 -9.44 19.41 29.25
CA ILE A 27 -10.05 19.62 30.58
C ILE A 27 -11.03 18.50 30.97
N ALA A 28 -11.42 17.64 30.02
CA ALA A 28 -12.39 16.59 30.22
C ALA A 28 -11.75 15.23 30.52
N PHE A 29 -10.54 14.99 30.02
CA PHE A 29 -9.80 13.75 30.17
C PHE A 29 -8.30 14.08 30.20
N GLU A 30 -7.52 13.52 31.12
CA GLU A 30 -6.06 13.63 31.07
C GLU A 30 -5.57 13.00 29.76
N GLY A 31 -4.86 13.79 28.94
CA GLY A 31 -4.32 13.34 27.67
C GLY A 31 -2.96 12.66 27.85
N GLY A 32 -2.94 11.34 27.66
CA GLY A 32 -1.74 10.53 27.37
C GLY A 32 -0.89 10.13 28.58
N GLU A 33 -0.84 8.82 28.87
CA GLU A 33 0.20 8.23 29.74
C GLU A 33 1.58 8.31 29.06
N HIS A 34 2.64 8.15 29.86
CA HIS A 34 4.03 8.08 29.37
C HIS A 34 4.20 6.96 28.32
N GLY A 35 4.18 7.35 27.05
CA GLY A 35 4.43 6.48 25.90
C GLY A 35 5.71 6.84 25.16
N PHE A 36 6.05 6.04 24.15
CA PHE A 36 7.09 6.35 23.18
C PHE A 36 6.44 6.96 21.94
N ASP A 37 6.96 8.09 21.48
CA ASP A 37 6.61 8.68 20.19
C ASP A 37 7.65 8.24 19.15
N PHE A 38 7.18 7.76 18.01
CA PHE A 38 8.03 7.46 16.86
C PHE A 38 7.33 7.97 15.60
N ALA A 39 8.13 8.54 14.68
CA ALA A 39 7.63 9.04 13.40
C ALA A 39 8.46 8.44 12.27
N ILE A 40 7.78 7.85 11.28
CA ILE A 40 8.40 7.43 10.04
C ILE A 40 8.53 8.66 9.15
N ARG A 41 9.76 8.97 8.73
CA ARG A 41 10.04 10.07 7.80
C ARG A 41 10.36 9.50 6.43
N THR A 42 9.39 9.55 5.53
CA THR A 42 9.61 9.31 4.12
C THR A 42 10.04 10.61 3.44
N PRO A 43 11.13 10.63 2.64
CA PRO A 43 11.51 11.81 1.87
C PRO A 43 10.43 12.17 0.85
N CYS A 44 9.57 13.14 1.16
CA CYS A 44 8.50 13.59 0.27
C CYS A 44 8.92 14.80 -0.59
N THR A 45 10.16 14.84 -1.08
CA THR A 45 10.62 15.93 -1.95
C THR A 45 9.96 15.84 -3.33
N PRO A 46 9.75 16.97 -4.05
CA PRO A 46 9.18 16.92 -5.40
C PRO A 46 9.94 15.99 -6.35
N SER A 47 11.27 15.99 -6.32
CA SER A 47 12.07 15.08 -7.15
C SER A 47 11.85 13.60 -6.78
N ARG A 48 11.70 13.28 -5.49
CA ARG A 48 11.44 11.90 -5.08
C ARG A 48 10.05 11.43 -5.50
N TRP A 49 9.06 12.34 -5.56
CA TRP A 49 7.74 12.06 -6.13
C TRP A 49 7.81 11.73 -7.63
N GLU A 50 8.64 12.45 -8.39
CA GLU A 50 8.88 12.15 -9.82
C GLU A 50 9.50 10.76 -9.99
N ASP A 51 10.52 10.43 -9.18
CA ASP A 51 11.14 9.09 -9.19
C ASP A 51 10.11 8.00 -8.82
N TYR A 52 9.26 8.26 -7.81
CA TYR A 52 8.25 7.31 -7.34
C TYR A 52 7.19 7.03 -8.41
N ASP A 53 6.72 8.09 -9.09
CA ASP A 53 5.77 7.97 -10.19
C ASP A 53 6.36 7.12 -11.32
N ALA A 54 7.62 7.37 -11.71
CA ALA A 54 8.32 6.59 -12.72
C ALA A 54 8.49 5.11 -12.31
N GLU A 55 8.90 4.84 -11.06
CA GLU A 55 9.02 3.49 -10.50
C GLU A 55 7.68 2.74 -10.53
N MET A 56 6.60 3.40 -10.12
CA MET A 56 5.25 2.83 -10.10
C MET A 56 4.71 2.59 -11.50
N ALA A 57 4.93 3.50 -12.44
CA ALA A 57 4.55 3.35 -13.83
C ALA A 57 5.26 2.17 -14.48
N MET A 58 6.59 2.04 -14.30
CA MET A 58 7.34 0.90 -14.82
C MET A 58 6.88 -0.43 -14.21
N ALA A 59 6.63 -0.47 -12.89
CA ALA A 59 6.11 -1.67 -12.23
C ALA A 59 4.72 -2.05 -12.75
N TRP A 60 3.85 -1.06 -12.95
CA TRP A 60 2.52 -1.25 -13.52
C TRP A 60 2.57 -1.77 -14.95
N GLU A 61 3.41 -1.18 -15.81
CA GLU A 61 3.60 -1.65 -17.19
C GLU A 61 4.14 -3.08 -17.23
N ALA A 62 5.09 -3.42 -16.35
CA ALA A 62 5.61 -4.79 -16.26
C ALA A 62 4.51 -5.78 -15.85
N LEU A 63 3.67 -5.42 -14.87
CA LEU A 63 2.50 -6.19 -14.47
C LEU A 63 1.50 -6.35 -15.64
N CYS A 64 1.16 -5.26 -16.33
CA CYS A 64 0.28 -5.33 -17.50
C CYS A 64 0.85 -6.22 -18.62
N ASN A 65 2.14 -6.15 -18.89
CA ASN A 65 2.77 -6.99 -19.92
C ASN A 65 2.75 -8.47 -19.54
N ALA A 66 3.01 -8.79 -18.26
CA ALA A 66 2.95 -10.15 -17.73
C ALA A 66 1.53 -10.72 -17.80
N TYR A 67 0.55 -9.96 -17.32
CA TYR A 67 -0.80 -10.46 -17.10
C TYR A 67 -1.77 -10.23 -18.26
N CYS A 68 -1.60 -9.16 -19.04
CA CYS A 68 -2.47 -8.82 -20.18
C CYS A 68 -1.87 -9.23 -21.54
N GLY A 69 -0.67 -9.83 -21.56
CA GLY A 69 0.00 -10.34 -22.75
C GLY A 69 -0.48 -11.73 -23.18
N GLU A 70 0.39 -12.49 -23.86
CA GLU A 70 0.07 -13.84 -24.37
C GLU A 70 -0.31 -14.85 -23.28
N ASN A 71 0.09 -14.61 -22.02
CA ASN A 71 -0.20 -15.45 -20.87
C ASN A 71 -1.54 -15.11 -20.17
N TYR A 72 -2.34 -14.18 -20.71
CA TYR A 72 -3.63 -13.78 -20.14
C TYR A 72 -4.56 -15.00 -19.96
N GLY A 73 -4.91 -15.30 -18.70
CA GLY A 73 -5.76 -16.43 -18.35
C GLY A 73 -5.03 -17.77 -18.17
N SER A 74 -3.69 -17.78 -18.15
CA SER A 74 -2.90 -18.94 -17.74
C SER A 74 -3.27 -19.37 -16.31
N THR A 75 -3.30 -20.68 -16.09
CA THR A 75 -3.46 -21.31 -14.76
C THR A 75 -2.15 -21.92 -14.26
N ASP A 76 -1.05 -21.66 -14.96
CA ASP A 76 0.28 -22.15 -14.60
C ASP A 76 0.93 -21.24 -13.56
N PHE A 77 0.95 -21.70 -12.31
CA PHE A 77 1.49 -20.97 -11.17
C PHE A 77 3.00 -20.78 -11.25
N ASP A 78 3.73 -21.69 -11.88
CA ASP A 78 5.20 -21.63 -11.93
C ASP A 78 5.68 -20.56 -12.92
N ALA A 79 4.84 -20.20 -13.91
CA ALA A 79 5.10 -19.08 -14.81
C ALA A 79 4.97 -17.70 -14.12
N LEU A 80 4.26 -17.64 -12.99
CA LEU A 80 3.94 -16.40 -12.25
C LEU A 80 4.99 -16.05 -11.20
N GLU A 81 5.90 -16.97 -10.85
CA GLU A 81 6.83 -16.80 -9.73
C GLU A 81 7.80 -15.61 -9.91
N ASN A 82 8.13 -15.25 -11.16
CA ASN A 82 8.90 -14.06 -11.49
C ASN A 82 8.06 -12.77 -11.49
N ASP A 83 6.77 -12.86 -11.80
CA ASP A 83 5.84 -11.73 -11.88
C ASP A 83 5.26 -11.34 -10.51
N ASP A 84 5.20 -12.30 -9.61
CA ASP A 84 4.89 -12.16 -8.19
C ASP A 84 5.83 -11.18 -7.47
N ILE A 85 7.12 -11.21 -7.84
CA ILE A 85 8.13 -10.29 -7.31
C ILE A 85 7.80 -8.86 -7.73
N LEU A 86 7.27 -8.65 -8.93
CA LEU A 86 6.86 -7.32 -9.42
C LEU A 86 5.63 -6.81 -8.66
N LEU A 87 4.67 -7.69 -8.42
CA LEU A 87 3.44 -7.37 -7.68
C LEU A 87 3.76 -6.96 -6.24
N VAL A 88 4.60 -7.73 -5.56
CA VAL A 88 5.02 -7.44 -4.19
C VAL A 88 5.97 -6.23 -4.11
N ARG A 89 6.80 -5.97 -5.14
CA ARG A 89 7.62 -4.74 -5.19
C ARG A 89 6.78 -3.48 -5.39
N HIS A 90 5.79 -3.51 -6.28
CA HIS A 90 4.81 -2.44 -6.43
C HIS A 90 4.11 -2.15 -5.10
N TYR A 91 3.81 -3.22 -4.38
CA TYR A 91 3.24 -3.18 -3.04
C TYR A 91 4.14 -2.53 -2.00
N GLN A 92 5.39 -2.98 -1.92
CA GLN A 92 6.38 -2.47 -0.99
C GLN A 92 6.60 -0.96 -1.20
N ASN A 93 6.67 -0.52 -2.45
CA ASN A 93 6.81 0.89 -2.78
C ASN A 93 5.60 1.72 -2.33
N THR A 94 4.38 1.17 -2.42
CA THR A 94 3.16 1.83 -1.92
C THR A 94 3.20 2.02 -0.40
N TYR A 95 3.71 1.05 0.36
CA TYR A 95 3.88 1.17 1.80
C TYR A 95 5.04 2.05 2.23
N ASN A 96 6.18 2.00 1.53
CA ASN A 96 7.32 2.84 1.87
C ASN A 96 7.04 4.31 1.60
N PHE A 97 6.32 4.60 0.52
CA PHE A 97 6.02 5.96 0.13
C PHE A 97 4.76 6.53 0.79
N MET A 98 3.83 5.66 1.23
CA MET A 98 2.56 6.00 1.87
C MET A 98 1.85 7.19 1.19
N PRO A 99 1.48 7.08 -0.10
CA PRO A 99 1.10 8.26 -0.89
C PRO A 99 -0.21 8.94 -0.43
N LEU A 100 -1.06 8.24 0.33
CA LEU A 100 -2.27 8.79 0.90
C LEU A 100 -2.03 9.30 2.32
N SER A 101 -2.68 10.42 2.67
CA SER A 101 -2.61 10.97 4.03
C SER A 101 -3.12 10.00 5.10
N ARG A 102 -4.03 9.09 4.74
CA ARG A 102 -4.55 8.01 5.59
C ARG A 102 -4.91 6.80 4.72
N GLY A 103 -4.70 5.61 5.26
CA GLY A 103 -5.19 4.37 4.63
C GLY A 103 -4.33 3.83 3.48
N SER A 104 -3.12 4.37 3.24
CA SER A 104 -2.17 3.80 2.26
C SER A 104 -1.99 2.29 2.44
N ALA A 105 -1.99 1.83 3.70
CA ALA A 105 -1.81 0.43 3.99
C ALA A 105 -2.97 -0.47 3.52
N VAL A 106 -4.21 -0.07 3.80
CA VAL A 106 -5.39 -0.84 3.35
C VAL A 106 -5.65 -0.69 1.86
N VAL A 107 -5.31 0.46 1.27
CA VAL A 107 -5.45 0.67 -0.18
C VAL A 107 -4.41 -0.16 -0.93
N GLY A 108 -3.16 -0.16 -0.48
CA GLY A 108 -2.14 -1.11 -0.89
C GLY A 108 -2.74 -2.51 -0.76
N PHE A 109 -3.02 -2.94 0.47
CA PHE A 109 -4.00 -3.98 0.87
C PHE A 109 -4.77 -4.63 -0.30
N VAL A 110 -5.84 -3.91 -0.63
CA VAL A 110 -6.87 -4.25 -1.61
C VAL A 110 -6.36 -4.29 -3.04
N VAL A 111 -5.42 -3.43 -3.44
CA VAL A 111 -4.88 -3.42 -4.82
C VAL A 111 -4.17 -4.72 -5.15
N MET A 112 -3.34 -5.27 -4.24
CA MET A 112 -2.71 -6.59 -4.47
C MET A 112 -3.74 -7.68 -4.56
N LEU A 113 -4.74 -7.70 -3.67
CA LEU A 113 -5.81 -8.69 -3.75
C LEU A 113 -6.54 -8.62 -5.09
N GLY A 114 -6.78 -7.40 -5.62
CA GLY A 114 -7.38 -7.19 -6.92
C GLY A 114 -6.49 -7.70 -8.07
N LEU A 115 -5.17 -7.48 -8.00
CA LEU A 115 -4.21 -7.98 -8.99
C LEU A 115 -4.12 -9.52 -8.96
N LEU A 116 -4.05 -10.12 -7.77
CA LEU A 116 -4.11 -11.57 -7.61
C LEU A 116 -5.41 -12.13 -8.18
N LEU A 117 -6.55 -11.50 -7.91
CA LEU A 117 -7.83 -11.95 -8.45
C LEU A 117 -7.88 -11.85 -9.98
N ALA A 118 -7.34 -10.78 -10.56
CA ALA A 118 -7.19 -10.63 -12.01
C ALA A 118 -6.30 -11.73 -12.63
N ALA A 119 -5.35 -12.25 -11.85
CA ALA A 119 -4.51 -13.40 -12.18
C ALA A 119 -5.18 -14.76 -11.92
N ASN A 120 -6.50 -14.82 -11.67
CA ASN A 120 -7.23 -16.02 -11.26
C ASN A 120 -6.82 -16.58 -9.88
N MET A 121 -6.20 -15.78 -9.02
CA MET A 121 -5.77 -16.15 -7.67
C MET A 121 -6.64 -15.44 -6.62
N GLU A 122 -7.56 -16.17 -6.01
CA GLU A 122 -8.35 -15.67 -4.90
C GLU A 122 -7.66 -15.93 -3.58
N PHE A 123 -7.39 -14.86 -2.84
CA PHE A 123 -6.95 -14.96 -1.46
C PHE A 123 -8.15 -15.23 -0.54
N THR A 124 -8.12 -16.36 0.15
CA THR A 124 -9.20 -16.78 1.07
C THR A 124 -8.78 -16.80 2.54
N GLY A 125 -7.58 -16.31 2.84
CA GLY A 125 -7.01 -16.28 4.18
C GLY A 125 -7.25 -14.97 4.92
N SER A 126 -6.47 -14.79 5.98
CA SER A 126 -6.38 -13.54 6.73
C SER A 126 -4.92 -13.22 7.01
N ILE A 127 -4.62 -11.94 7.24
CA ILE A 127 -3.31 -11.54 7.76
C ILE A 127 -3.09 -12.24 9.12
N PRO A 128 -1.94 -12.92 9.34
CA PRO A 128 -1.65 -13.59 10.60
C PRO A 128 -1.75 -12.65 11.81
N GLN A 129 -2.22 -13.19 12.94
CA GLN A 129 -2.32 -12.41 14.17
C GLN A 129 -0.93 -11.92 14.61
N GLY A 130 -0.83 -10.62 14.90
CA GLY A 130 0.42 -9.98 15.32
C GLY A 130 1.32 -9.54 14.16
N LEU A 131 0.96 -9.82 12.90
CA LEU A 131 1.67 -9.32 11.73
C LEU A 131 1.07 -8.00 11.26
N GLN A 132 1.93 -7.03 10.95
CA GLN A 132 1.53 -5.79 10.30
C GLN A 132 2.34 -5.66 9.00
N VAL A 133 1.66 -5.87 7.86
CA VAL A 133 2.31 -6.03 6.54
C VAL A 133 3.02 -4.76 6.09
N ASP A 134 2.48 -3.61 6.46
CA ASP A 134 3.09 -2.30 6.25
C ASP A 134 4.42 -2.16 7.02
N TRP A 135 4.48 -2.63 8.26
CA TRP A 135 5.73 -2.66 9.02
C TRP A 135 6.76 -3.62 8.43
N GLU A 136 6.34 -4.77 7.95
CA GLU A 136 7.24 -5.68 7.20
C GLU A 136 7.80 -4.97 5.98
N ALA A 137 7.00 -4.20 5.24
CA ALA A 137 7.47 -3.45 4.08
C ALA A 137 8.46 -2.33 4.45
N ILE A 138 8.17 -1.60 5.54
CA ILE A 138 8.97 -0.47 6.03
C ILE A 138 10.30 -0.91 6.64
N LEU A 139 10.31 -2.03 7.37
CA LEU A 139 11.48 -2.50 8.11
C LEU A 139 12.41 -3.38 7.25
N ASN A 140 11.91 -4.02 6.20
CA ASN A 140 12.73 -4.80 5.29
C ASN A 140 13.37 -3.91 4.21
N LEU A 141 14.67 -3.66 4.36
CA LEU A 141 15.47 -2.93 3.37
C LEU A 141 15.68 -3.70 2.06
N ASP A 142 15.60 -5.02 2.12
CA ASP A 142 15.73 -5.90 0.96
C ASP A 142 14.35 -6.33 0.45
N PRO A 143 13.98 -6.01 -0.80
CA PRO A 143 12.71 -6.41 -1.39
C PRO A 143 12.49 -7.92 -1.40
N ILE A 144 13.54 -8.74 -1.52
CA ILE A 144 13.41 -10.20 -1.54
C ILE A 144 12.99 -10.71 -0.16
N SER A 145 13.62 -10.20 0.90
CA SER A 145 13.26 -10.52 2.29
C SER A 145 11.80 -10.17 2.61
N PHE A 146 11.31 -9.02 2.13
CA PHE A 146 9.88 -8.67 2.25
C PHE A 146 8.99 -9.65 1.50
N VAL A 147 9.34 -9.99 0.25
CA VAL A 147 8.60 -10.98 -0.55
C VAL A 147 8.51 -12.31 0.19
N ASP A 148 9.60 -12.82 0.73
CA ASP A 148 9.62 -14.09 1.45
C ASP A 148 8.72 -14.07 2.69
N SER A 149 8.74 -12.95 3.45
CA SER A 149 7.86 -12.72 4.60
C SER A 149 6.38 -12.80 4.18
N VAL A 150 5.99 -12.10 3.11
CA VAL A 150 4.61 -12.10 2.60
C VAL A 150 4.21 -13.46 2.01
N LYS A 151 5.07 -14.07 1.19
CA LYS A 151 4.81 -15.37 0.53
C LYS A 151 4.47 -16.47 1.54
N SER A 152 5.16 -16.48 2.68
CA SER A 152 5.03 -17.53 3.70
C SER A 152 3.60 -17.77 4.21
N TRP A 153 2.75 -16.73 4.23
CA TRP A 153 1.37 -16.81 4.72
C TRP A 153 0.34 -16.51 3.63
N LEU A 154 0.68 -15.67 2.65
CA LEU A 154 -0.22 -15.29 1.56
C LEU A 154 -0.46 -16.50 0.62
N TYR A 155 0.61 -17.18 0.20
CA TYR A 155 0.56 -18.17 -0.88
C TYR A 155 -0.20 -19.43 -0.50
N PRO A 156 -0.02 -20.00 0.71
CA PRO A 156 -0.83 -21.13 1.15
C PRO A 156 -2.34 -20.84 1.19
N SER A 157 -2.74 -19.56 1.17
CA SER A 157 -4.12 -19.10 1.23
C SER A 157 -4.71 -18.74 -0.14
N LEU A 158 -3.92 -18.83 -1.22
CA LEU A 158 -4.37 -18.59 -2.59
C LEU A 158 -5.08 -19.81 -3.17
N LYS A 159 -6.18 -19.58 -3.88
CA LYS A 159 -6.92 -20.59 -4.62
C LYS A 159 -7.11 -20.14 -6.06
N VAL A 160 -6.97 -21.08 -7.00
CA VAL A 160 -7.37 -20.80 -8.39
C VAL A 160 -8.87 -20.59 -8.42
N THR A 161 -9.30 -19.47 -8.99
CA THR A 161 -10.70 -19.25 -9.31
C THR A 161 -10.85 -18.49 -10.62
N THR A 162 -11.88 -18.87 -11.37
CA THR A 162 -12.39 -18.11 -12.52
C THR A 162 -13.81 -17.63 -12.27
N SER A 163 -14.34 -17.74 -11.05
CA SER A 163 -15.71 -17.34 -10.70
C SER A 163 -15.97 -15.87 -11.01
N TRP A 164 -14.93 -15.05 -10.99
CA TRP A 164 -15.00 -13.63 -11.30
C TRP A 164 -15.44 -13.36 -12.75
N LYS A 165 -15.26 -14.31 -13.67
CA LYS A 165 -15.66 -14.17 -15.09
C LYS A 165 -17.17 -14.14 -15.27
N ASP A 166 -17.92 -14.65 -14.30
CA ASP A 166 -19.39 -14.64 -14.33
C ASP A 166 -19.98 -13.33 -13.81
N TYR A 167 -19.16 -12.44 -13.23
CA TYR A 167 -19.61 -11.12 -12.80
C TYR A 167 -19.75 -10.17 -14.00
N HIS A 168 -20.77 -9.31 -13.93
CA HIS A 168 -20.93 -8.25 -14.89
C HIS A 168 -19.79 -7.23 -14.78
N ASP A 169 -19.37 -6.73 -15.94
CA ASP A 169 -18.41 -5.64 -16.00
C ASP A 169 -18.94 -4.41 -15.22
N VAL A 170 -18.05 -3.76 -14.48
CA VAL A 170 -18.42 -2.63 -13.61
C VAL A 170 -18.98 -1.48 -14.45
N ALA A 171 -18.39 -1.19 -15.62
CA ALA A 171 -18.89 -0.13 -16.50
C ALA A 171 -20.25 -0.49 -17.14
N SER A 172 -20.52 -1.79 -17.34
CA SER A 172 -21.85 -2.26 -17.77
C SER A 172 -22.92 -2.16 -16.68
N THR A 173 -22.52 -2.23 -15.40
CA THR A 173 -23.42 -2.24 -14.24
C THR A 173 -23.71 -0.83 -13.72
N PHE A 174 -22.69 0.05 -13.72
CA PHE A 174 -22.78 1.39 -13.15
C PHE A 174 -22.59 2.46 -14.21
N ALA A 175 -23.66 3.20 -14.51
CA ALA A 175 -23.64 4.23 -15.56
C ALA A 175 -22.75 5.44 -15.22
N THR A 176 -22.41 5.65 -13.94
CA THR A 176 -21.58 6.78 -13.49
C THR A 176 -20.65 6.38 -12.35
N THR A 177 -19.52 7.07 -12.19
CA THR A 177 -18.65 6.91 -11.00
C THR A 177 -19.42 7.14 -9.71
N GLY A 178 -20.37 8.09 -9.69
CA GLY A 178 -21.23 8.35 -8.54
C GLY A 178 -22.08 7.14 -8.14
N SER A 179 -22.58 6.37 -9.10
CA SER A 179 -23.33 5.14 -8.80
C SER A 179 -22.47 4.03 -8.19
N VAL A 180 -21.18 3.95 -8.55
CA VAL A 180 -20.24 3.03 -7.90
C VAL A 180 -20.02 3.44 -6.44
N VAL A 181 -19.74 4.73 -6.19
CA VAL A 181 -19.53 5.24 -4.83
C VAL A 181 -20.77 5.03 -3.97
N ALA A 182 -21.97 5.29 -4.50
CA ALA A 182 -23.22 5.08 -3.78
C ALA A 182 -23.40 3.63 -3.35
N ALA A 183 -23.12 2.67 -4.25
CA ALA A 183 -23.22 1.23 -3.94
C ALA A 183 -22.18 0.77 -2.91
N LEU A 184 -20.96 1.33 -2.95
CA LEU A 184 -19.92 1.03 -1.95
C LEU A 184 -20.17 1.72 -0.60
N SER A 185 -20.99 2.77 -0.57
CA SER A 185 -21.31 3.52 0.64
C SER A 185 -22.59 3.05 1.34
N SER A 186 -23.36 2.15 0.71
CA SER A 186 -24.49 1.51 1.37
C SER A 186 -23.98 0.35 2.22
N SER A 187 -23.57 0.64 3.45
CA SER A 187 -23.51 -0.37 4.51
C SER A 187 -24.90 -0.48 5.14
N ASP A 188 -25.44 -1.69 5.22
CA ASP A 188 -26.43 -2.00 6.25
C ASP A 188 -25.63 -2.13 7.57
N ASP A 189 -25.86 -1.22 8.51
CA ASP A 189 -25.30 -1.27 9.86
C ASP A 189 -25.80 -2.51 10.65
#